data_AF-A0A0Q4LLN1-F1
#
_entry.id   AF-A0A0Q4LLN1-F1
#
_cell.length_a   1.000
_cell.length_b   1.000
_cell.length_c   1.000
_cell.angle_alpha   90.00
_cell.angle_beta   90.00
_cell.angle_gamma   90.00
#
_symmetry.space_group_name_H-M   'P 1'
#
loop_
_entity.id
_entity.type
_entity.pdbx_description
1 polymer ?
#
loop_
_entity_poly.entity_id
_entity_poly.type
_entity_poly.pdbx_seq_one_letter_code
_entity_poly.pdbx_strand_id
1 'polypeptide(L)'
;MNTKLKTLQIIHLALCSGVLLFVLVTIFLNREIMFFDANPATTAPFNPIFPIMGLITISASIFFFKNLIAKIDKTEKAETKINLFQSAFIISAALLEGGALFNVVGFFITHNSFFLLFAAANFIFLALKHPTKDKLISALQLQYPDTEAL
;
A
#
# COMPACT_ATOMS: atom_id res chain seq x y z
N MET A 1 6.00 23.81 -5.67
CA MET A 1 5.64 22.40 -5.35
C MET A 1 4.18 22.40 -4.91
N ASN A 2 3.29 21.97 -5.78
CA ASN A 2 1.84 22.06 -5.63
C ASN A 2 1.35 21.42 -4.34
N THR A 3 0.48 22.12 -3.64
CA THR A 3 -0.17 21.69 -2.39
C THR A 3 -0.76 20.28 -2.52
N LYS A 4 -1.39 19.95 -3.66
CA LYS A 4 -2.05 18.66 -3.93
C LYS A 4 -1.08 17.47 -3.95
N LEU A 5 0.08 17.60 -4.60
CA LEU A 5 1.09 16.54 -4.64
C LEU A 5 1.78 16.38 -3.29
N LYS A 6 2.07 17.49 -2.59
CA LYS A 6 2.59 17.46 -1.21
C LYS A 6 1.68 16.65 -0.30
N THR A 7 0.37 16.89 -0.37
CA THR A 7 -0.62 16.15 0.41
C THR A 7 -0.54 14.65 0.16
N LEU A 8 -0.43 14.21 -1.10
CA LEU A 8 -0.28 12.79 -1.42
C LEU A 8 1.00 12.17 -0.85
N GLN A 9 2.11 12.91 -0.91
CA GLN A 9 3.38 12.45 -0.35
C GLN A 9 3.31 12.32 1.17
N ILE A 10 2.66 13.27 1.86
CA ILE A 10 2.46 13.22 3.31
C ILE A 10 1.58 12.01 3.68
N ILE A 11 0.47 11.79 2.97
CA ILE A 11 -0.40 10.62 3.19
C ILE A 11 0.38 9.32 2.97
N HIS A 12 1.13 9.21 1.86
CA HIS A 12 1.95 8.03 1.58
C HIS A 12 2.97 7.75 2.68
N LEU A 13 3.67 8.78 3.15
CA LEU A 13 4.63 8.64 4.25
C LEU A 13 3.94 8.24 5.56
N ALA A 14 2.75 8.78 5.85
CA ALA A 14 1.97 8.39 7.03
C ALA A 14 1.60 6.89 6.99
N LEU A 15 1.06 6.41 5.86
CA LEU A 15 0.73 4.98 5.68
C LEU A 15 1.97 4.07 5.82
N CYS A 16 3.09 4.45 5.19
CA CYS A 16 4.35 3.72 5.34
C CYS A 16 4.82 3.68 6.80
N SER A 17 4.74 4.83 7.50
CA SER A 17 5.17 4.92 8.90
C SER A 17 4.31 4.07 9.82
N GLY A 18 3.00 3.97 9.56
CA GLY A 18 2.09 3.10 10.33
C GLY A 18 2.50 1.64 10.28
N VAL A 19 2.79 1.12 9.07
CA VAL A 19 3.30 -0.25 8.90
C VAL A 19 4.63 -0.45 9.61
N LEU A 20 5.60 0.44 9.40
CA LEU A 20 6.94 0.31 9.98
C LEU A 20 6.90 0.33 11.51
N LEU A 21 6.17 1.27 12.10
CA LEU A 21 6.03 1.37 13.56
C LEU A 21 5.38 0.11 14.13
N PHE A 22 4.35 -0.42 13.46
CA PHE A 22 3.67 -1.62 13.95
C PHE A 22 4.56 -2.87 13.84
N VAL A 23 5.31 -3.03 12.75
CA VAL A 23 6.33 -4.08 12.63
C VAL A 23 7.36 -3.98 13.75
N LEU A 24 7.91 -2.78 14.01
CA LEU A 24 8.91 -2.57 15.05
C LEU A 24 8.38 -2.94 16.45
N VAL A 25 7.19 -2.47 16.79
CA VAL A 25 6.56 -2.76 18.10
C VAL A 25 6.28 -4.25 18.25
N THR A 26 5.71 -4.90 17.23
CA THR A 26 5.37 -6.33 17.31
C THR A 26 6.60 -7.23 17.38
N ILE A 27 7.70 -6.87 16.69
CA ILE A 27 8.98 -7.58 16.83
C ILE A 27 9.53 -7.40 18.24
N PHE A 28 9.53 -6.16 18.76
CA PHE A 28 10.03 -5.88 20.11
C PHE A 28 9.28 -6.68 21.18
N LEU A 29 7.94 -6.75 21.08
CA LEU A 29 7.10 -7.50 22.02
C LEU A 29 7.28 -9.02 21.93
N ASN A 30 7.62 -9.56 20.76
CA ASN A 30 7.71 -11.00 20.53
C ASN A 30 9.15 -11.54 20.44
N ARG A 31 10.18 -10.70 20.67
CA ARG A 31 11.57 -11.02 20.31
C ARG A 31 12.12 -12.32 20.90
N GLU A 32 11.65 -12.72 22.08
CA GLU A 32 12.16 -13.90 22.81
C GLU A 32 11.40 -15.19 22.47
N ILE A 33 10.20 -15.06 21.90
CA ILE A 33 9.28 -16.19 21.64
C ILE A 33 8.99 -16.39 20.16
N MET A 34 9.47 -15.49 19.30
CA MET A 34 9.26 -15.60 17.87
C MET A 34 10.01 -16.80 17.27
N PHE A 35 9.36 -17.50 16.36
CA PHE A 35 9.93 -18.60 15.60
C PHE A 35 9.66 -18.43 14.11
N PHE A 36 10.19 -19.32 13.28
CA PHE A 36 9.93 -19.34 11.84
C PHE A 36 9.47 -20.74 11.43
N ASP A 37 8.24 -20.84 10.92
CA ASP A 37 7.72 -22.09 10.38
C ASP A 37 6.82 -21.81 9.15
N ALA A 38 7.19 -22.35 8.00
CA ALA A 38 6.43 -22.21 6.77
C ALA A 38 5.48 -23.40 6.50
N ASN A 39 5.52 -24.45 7.33
CA ASN A 39 4.76 -25.67 7.10
C ASN A 39 3.27 -25.46 7.46
N PRO A 40 2.34 -25.57 6.50
CA PRO A 40 0.91 -25.39 6.77
C PRO A 40 0.34 -26.41 7.76
N ALA A 41 0.93 -27.61 7.86
CA ALA A 41 0.44 -28.65 8.77
C ALA A 41 0.56 -28.27 10.25
N THR A 42 1.57 -27.48 10.60
CA THR A 42 1.85 -27.03 11.97
C THR A 42 1.35 -25.62 12.25
N THR A 43 0.97 -24.87 11.21
CA THR A 43 0.63 -23.44 11.29
C THR A 43 -0.81 -23.12 10.86
N ALA A 44 -1.60 -24.15 10.55
CA ALA A 44 -3.04 -24.03 10.34
C ALA A 44 -3.75 -23.57 11.64
N PRO A 45 -4.84 -22.79 11.53
CA PRO A 45 -5.47 -22.31 10.29
C PRO A 45 -4.85 -21.02 9.73
N PHE A 46 -3.94 -20.37 10.48
CA PHE A 46 -3.42 -19.04 10.14
C PHE A 46 -2.60 -19.03 8.85
N ASN A 47 -1.83 -20.07 8.61
CA ASN A 47 -1.31 -20.42 7.29
C ASN A 47 -2.34 -21.34 6.59
N PRO A 48 -2.84 -21.00 5.38
CA PRO A 48 -2.40 -19.94 4.47
C PRO A 48 -3.25 -18.66 4.47
N ILE A 49 -4.19 -18.50 5.40
CA ILE A 49 -5.17 -17.40 5.39
C ILE A 49 -4.50 -16.02 5.34
N PHE A 50 -3.53 -15.75 6.22
CA PHE A 50 -2.82 -14.46 6.26
C PHE A 50 -2.02 -14.18 4.97
N PRO A 51 -1.16 -15.10 4.49
CA PRO A 51 -0.48 -14.99 3.21
C PRO A 51 -1.41 -14.72 2.03
N ILE A 52 -2.49 -15.49 1.91
CA ILE A 52 -3.46 -15.37 0.81
C ILE A 52 -4.12 -13.99 0.83
N MET A 53 -4.55 -13.52 2.01
CA MET A 53 -5.11 -12.17 2.13
C MET A 53 -4.09 -11.08 1.74
N GLY A 54 -2.82 -11.28 2.09
CA GLY A 54 -1.72 -10.41 1.64
C GLY A 54 -1.56 -10.37 0.12
N LEU A 55 -1.75 -11.48 -0.58
CA LEU A 55 -1.70 -11.52 -2.05
C LEU A 55 -2.95 -10.92 -2.71
N ILE A 56 -4.13 -11.14 -2.11
CA ILE A 56 -5.39 -10.56 -2.58
C ILE A 56 -5.33 -9.04 -2.51
N THR A 57 -4.82 -8.49 -1.41
CA THR A 57 -4.72 -7.03 -1.21
C THR A 57 -3.74 -6.36 -2.17
N ILE A 58 -2.60 -6.98 -2.49
CA ILE A 58 -1.71 -6.54 -3.57
C ILE A 58 -2.44 -6.51 -4.91
N SER A 59 -3.11 -7.61 -5.26
CA SER A 59 -3.83 -7.75 -6.54
C SER A 59 -4.95 -6.72 -6.66
N ALA A 60 -5.74 -6.58 -5.58
CA ALA A 60 -6.81 -5.59 -5.47
C ALA A 60 -6.27 -4.17 -5.62
N SER A 61 -5.16 -3.84 -4.95
CA SER A 61 -4.53 -2.52 -5.05
C SER A 61 -4.21 -2.14 -6.50
N ILE A 62 -3.61 -3.06 -7.26
CA ILE A 62 -3.26 -2.85 -8.67
C ILE A 62 -4.54 -2.72 -9.52
N PHE A 63 -5.51 -3.62 -9.31
CA PHE A 63 -6.77 -3.64 -10.05
C PHE A 63 -7.59 -2.36 -9.86
N PHE A 64 -7.84 -1.96 -8.61
CA PHE A 64 -8.63 -0.77 -8.29
C PHE A 64 -7.95 0.50 -8.78
N PHE A 65 -6.62 0.62 -8.63
CA PHE A 65 -5.91 1.78 -9.16
C PHE A 65 -6.08 1.90 -10.67
N LYS A 66 -5.81 0.82 -11.41
CA LYS A 66 -5.95 0.82 -12.88
C LYS A 66 -7.37 1.12 -13.32
N ASN A 67 -8.36 0.50 -12.69
CA ASN A 67 -9.77 0.68 -13.02
C ASN A 67 -10.25 2.12 -12.74
N LEU A 68 -9.85 2.71 -11.62
CA LEU A 68 -10.24 4.08 -11.28
C LEU A 68 -9.57 5.10 -12.20
N ILE A 69 -8.29 4.92 -12.55
CA ILE A 69 -7.60 5.80 -13.49
C ILE A 69 -8.20 5.69 -14.90
N ALA A 70 -8.53 4.48 -15.36
CA ALA A 70 -9.11 4.26 -16.68
C ALA A 70 -10.51 4.89 -16.85
N LYS A 71 -11.22 5.13 -15.74
CA LYS A 71 -12.55 5.77 -15.72
C LYS A 71 -12.49 7.29 -15.71
N ILE A 72 -11.31 7.90 -15.58
CA ILE A 72 -11.19 9.36 -15.58
C ILE A 72 -11.45 9.87 -17.00
N ASP A 73 -12.46 10.71 -17.16
CA ASP A 73 -12.77 11.36 -18.43
C ASP A 73 -11.63 12.32 -18.83
N LYS A 74 -11.18 12.19 -20.07
CA LYS A 74 -10.09 13.00 -20.64
C LYS A 74 -10.49 14.43 -20.92
N THR A 75 -11.78 14.72 -21.01
CA THR A 75 -12.33 16.07 -21.23
C THR A 75 -12.46 16.88 -19.94
N GLU A 76 -12.33 16.23 -18.79
CA GLU A 76 -12.42 16.88 -17.48
C GLU A 76 -11.30 17.88 -17.25
N LYS A 77 -11.60 18.87 -16.39
CA LYS A 77 -10.62 19.86 -15.94
C LYS A 77 -9.47 19.18 -15.20
N ALA A 78 -8.27 19.75 -15.31
CA ALA A 78 -7.06 19.20 -14.67
C ALA A 78 -7.23 19.02 -13.15
N GLU A 79 -7.88 19.97 -12.47
CA GLU A 79 -8.15 19.86 -11.04
C GLU A 79 -9.02 18.64 -10.69
N THR A 80 -10.09 18.38 -11.45
CA THR A 80 -10.95 17.21 -11.27
C THR A 80 -10.16 15.92 -11.46
N LYS A 81 -9.33 15.84 -12.50
CA LYS A 81 -8.46 14.69 -12.78
C LYS A 81 -7.48 14.43 -11.63
N ILE A 82 -6.86 15.47 -11.10
CA ILE A 82 -5.95 15.37 -9.95
C ILE A 82 -6.69 14.84 -8.71
N ASN A 83 -7.89 15.35 -8.43
CA ASN A 83 -8.67 14.88 -7.28
C ASN A 83 -9.07 13.39 -7.44
N LEU A 84 -9.48 12.97 -8.64
CA LEU A 84 -9.78 11.56 -8.92
C LEU A 84 -8.55 10.66 -8.81
N PHE A 85 -7.40 11.12 -9.28
CA PHE A 85 -6.13 10.43 -9.08
C PHE A 85 -5.78 10.29 -7.59
N GLN A 86 -5.99 11.33 -6.79
CA GLN A 86 -5.75 11.28 -5.34
C GLN A 86 -6.58 10.18 -4.68
N SER A 87 -7.88 10.12 -4.97
CA SER A 87 -8.77 9.07 -4.46
C SER A 87 -8.30 7.68 -4.89
N ALA A 88 -7.96 7.50 -6.17
CA ALA A 88 -7.45 6.23 -6.69
C ALA A 88 -6.15 5.80 -6.00
N PHE A 89 -5.24 6.76 -5.78
CA PHE A 89 -3.99 6.52 -5.08
C PHE A 89 -4.23 6.08 -3.64
N ILE A 90 -5.05 6.82 -2.88
CA ILE A 90 -5.31 6.54 -1.46
C ILE A 90 -5.96 5.16 -1.28
N ILE A 91 -6.98 4.83 -2.08
CA ILE A 91 -7.63 3.51 -2.04
C ILE A 91 -6.60 2.39 -2.26
N SER A 92 -5.76 2.55 -3.27
CA SER A 92 -4.74 1.57 -3.60
C SER A 92 -3.64 1.46 -2.55
N ALA A 93 -3.22 2.58 -1.96
CA ALA A 93 -2.24 2.59 -0.88
C ALA A 93 -2.81 1.95 0.40
N ALA A 94 -4.05 2.25 0.76
CA ALA A 94 -4.74 1.67 1.92
C ALA A 94 -4.92 0.15 1.78
N LEU A 95 -5.17 -0.37 0.57
CA LEU A 95 -5.21 -1.82 0.33
C LEU A 95 -3.87 -2.49 0.62
N LEU A 96 -2.75 -1.88 0.21
CA LEU A 96 -1.41 -2.41 0.49
C LEU A 96 -1.04 -2.29 1.97
N GLU A 97 -1.38 -1.17 2.60
CA GLU A 97 -1.21 -1.00 4.05
C GLU A 97 -2.01 -2.05 4.81
N GLY A 98 -3.29 -2.25 4.47
CA GLY A 98 -4.16 -3.24 5.09
C GLY A 98 -3.60 -4.66 4.95
N GLY A 99 -3.11 -5.03 3.76
CA GLY A 99 -2.44 -6.31 3.54
C GLY A 99 -1.17 -6.49 4.37
N ALA A 100 -0.37 -5.42 4.50
CA ALA A 100 0.82 -5.42 5.34
C ALA A 100 0.46 -5.59 6.82
N LEU A 101 -0.37 -4.70 7.36
CA LEU A 101 -0.81 -4.72 8.76
C LEU A 101 -1.49 -6.03 9.13
N PHE A 102 -2.32 -6.59 8.25
CA PHE A 102 -2.97 -7.87 8.48
C PHE A 102 -1.96 -9.00 8.69
N ASN A 103 -0.90 -9.06 7.87
CA ASN A 103 0.17 -10.05 8.05
C ASN A 103 1.03 -9.78 9.29
N VAL A 104 1.22 -8.51 9.67
CA VAL A 104 1.87 -8.15 10.96
C VAL A 104 1.03 -8.62 12.15
N VAL A 105 -0.31 -8.50 12.08
CA VAL A 105 -1.20 -9.08 13.09
C VAL A 105 -1.05 -10.60 13.14
N GLY A 106 -0.98 -11.27 11.99
CA GLY A 106 -0.71 -12.70 11.91
C GLY A 106 0.58 -13.11 12.62
N PHE A 107 1.68 -12.39 12.38
CA PHE A 107 2.91 -12.55 13.15
C PHE A 107 2.71 -12.30 14.65
N PHE A 108 2.03 -11.21 15.01
CA PHE A 108 1.87 -10.80 16.40
C PHE A 108 1.13 -11.84 17.25
N ILE A 109 0.07 -12.45 16.72
CA ILE A 109 -0.75 -13.43 17.45
C ILE A 109 -0.19 -14.85 17.43
N THR A 110 0.61 -15.21 16.42
CA THR A 110 1.15 -16.58 16.26
C THR A 110 2.60 -16.70 16.68
N HIS A 111 3.29 -15.56 16.86
CA HIS A 111 4.75 -15.47 17.02
C HIS A 111 5.55 -16.03 15.82
N ASN A 112 4.90 -16.37 14.71
CA ASN A 112 5.54 -16.94 13.55
C ASN A 112 5.97 -15.85 12.56
N SER A 113 7.27 -15.62 12.50
CA SER A 113 7.90 -14.61 11.63
C SER A 113 7.76 -14.89 10.13
N PHE A 114 7.30 -16.08 9.73
CA PHE A 114 6.95 -16.38 8.34
C PHE A 114 5.96 -15.36 7.76
N PHE A 115 4.98 -14.90 8.54
CA PHE A 115 3.99 -13.91 8.09
C PHE A 115 4.60 -12.54 7.79
N LEU A 116 5.75 -12.19 8.40
CA LEU A 116 6.45 -10.93 8.12
C LEU A 116 6.96 -10.85 6.68
N LEU A 117 7.18 -11.98 5.99
CA LEU A 117 7.55 -11.99 4.58
C LEU A 117 6.45 -11.39 3.70
N PHE A 118 5.18 -11.70 3.99
CA PHE A 118 4.02 -11.19 3.26
C PHE A 118 3.68 -9.76 3.66
N ALA A 119 3.93 -9.40 4.92
CA ALA A 119 3.88 -8.01 5.36
C ALA A 119 4.92 -7.15 4.61
N ALA A 120 6.17 -7.64 4.52
CA ALA A 120 7.24 -6.98 3.79
C ALA A 120 6.94 -6.87 2.30
N ALA A 121 6.38 -7.91 1.67
CA ALA A 121 5.96 -7.84 0.28
C ALA A 121 4.94 -6.70 0.05
N ASN A 122 3.86 -6.66 0.84
CA ASN A 122 2.86 -5.59 0.76
C ASN A 122 3.48 -4.20 1.00
N PHE A 123 4.37 -4.09 2.00
CA PHE A 123 5.07 -2.85 2.31
C PHE A 123 5.97 -2.39 1.16
N ILE A 124 6.70 -3.29 0.52
CA ILE A 124 7.54 -2.95 -0.65
C ILE A 124 6.67 -2.39 -1.78
N PHE A 125 5.53 -3.02 -2.08
CA PHE A 125 4.59 -2.49 -3.06
C PHE A 125 4.05 -1.11 -2.65
N LEU A 126 3.76 -0.89 -1.36
CA LEU A 126 3.33 0.40 -0.84
C LEU A 126 4.43 1.45 -1.02
N ALA A 127 5.68 1.16 -0.64
CA ALA A 127 6.82 2.05 -0.73
C ALA A 127 7.12 2.44 -2.20
N LEU A 128 7.12 1.46 -3.12
CA LEU A 128 7.31 1.69 -4.55
C LEU A 128 6.21 2.56 -5.17
N LYS A 129 5.05 2.64 -4.54
CA LYS A 129 3.94 3.47 -4.99
C LYS A 129 4.13 4.96 -4.74
N HIS A 130 5.23 5.40 -4.13
CA HIS A 130 5.51 6.80 -3.83
C HIS A 130 5.08 7.76 -4.95
N PRO A 131 4.22 8.76 -4.65
CA PRO A 131 3.66 9.66 -5.66
C PRO A 131 4.70 10.70 -6.08
N THR A 132 5.03 10.69 -7.37
CA THR A 132 5.93 11.68 -8.00
C THR A 132 5.18 12.48 -9.06
N LYS A 133 5.72 13.65 -9.42
CA LYS A 133 5.19 14.47 -10.51
C LYS A 133 5.08 13.66 -11.80
N ASP A 134 6.13 12.94 -12.16
CA ASP A 134 6.19 12.16 -13.41
C ASP A 134 5.13 11.07 -13.46
N LYS A 135 4.91 10.35 -12.35
CA LYS A 135 3.85 9.33 -12.26
C LYS A 135 2.46 9.94 -12.44
N LEU A 136 2.24 11.12 -11.87
CA LEU A 136 0.95 11.80 -11.95
C LEU A 136 0.68 12.35 -13.36
N ILE A 137 1.67 13.00 -13.97
CA ILE A 137 1.60 13.48 -15.36
C ILE A 137 1.38 12.31 -16.32
N SER A 138 2.14 11.22 -16.17
CA SER A 138 2.03 10.04 -17.03
C SER A 138 0.68 9.34 -16.89
N ALA A 139 0.16 9.23 -15.66
CA ALA A 139 -1.11 8.57 -15.39
C ALA A 139 -2.32 9.37 -15.91
N LEU A 140 -2.26 10.70 -15.84
CA LEU A 140 -3.35 11.59 -16.22
C LEU A 140 -3.21 12.15 -17.65
N GLN A 141 -2.11 11.88 -18.35
CA GLN A 141 -1.79 12.42 -19.67
C GLN A 141 -1.92 13.95 -19.72
N LEU A 142 -1.46 14.64 -18.66
CA LEU A 142 -1.57 16.10 -18.54
C LEU A 142 -0.69 16.80 -19.59
N GLN A 143 -1.18 17.91 -20.13
CA GLN A 143 -0.48 18.75 -21.10
C GLN A 143 -0.20 20.13 -20.50
N TYR A 144 0.74 20.87 -21.12
CA TYR A 144 0.99 22.27 -20.78
C TYR A 144 -0.27 23.12 -21.03
N PRO A 145 -0.65 24.07 -20.16
CA PRO A 145 0.07 24.59 -18.99
C PRO A 145 -0.25 23.88 -17.66
N ASP A 146 -1.12 22.87 -17.62
CA ASP A 146 -1.55 22.21 -16.38
C ASP A 146 -0.40 21.53 -15.61
N THR A 147 0.68 21.20 -16.32
CA THR A 147 1.91 20.63 -15.74
C THR A 147 2.71 21.63 -14.91
N GLU A 148 2.67 22.94 -15.21
CA GLU A 148 3.36 23.96 -14.41
C GLU A 148 2.72 24.16 -13.04
N ALA A 149 1.42 23.88 -12.94
CA ALA A 149 0.69 24.01 -11.71
C ALA A 149 1.08 22.96 -10.67
N LEU A 150 1.79 21.86 -11.03
CA LEU A 150 2.20 20.72 -10.18
C LEU A 150 3.58 20.91 -9.51
#